data_AF-A0A2S6SAU0-F1
#
_entry.id   AF-A0A2S6SAU0-F1
#
_cell.length_a   1.000
_cell.length_b   1.000
_cell.length_c   1.000
_cell.angle_alpha   90.00
_cell.angle_beta   90.00
_cell.angle_gamma   90.00
#
_symmetry.space_group_name_H-M   'P 1'
#
loop_
_entity.id
_entity.type
_entity.pdbx_description
1 polymer ?
#
loop_
_entity_poly.entity_id
_entity_poly.type
_entity_poly.pdbx_seq_one_letter_code
_entity_poly.pdbx_strand_id
1 'polypeptide(L)'
;MPHIVKSFDQDLDEIKNVINEMAGNVETQLIYALQSIDERDSDLARRIVDRDVKIDSLYERILDLSIRLFALRQPMANDLRFVISTNKIAADIERIGDQTKNIAKASRWLAEIPTSKNVLSISNLAKLVQDSFRKVMNAYNENDSSKAKKIWLEDVEINKGYDILFRETLTYMLEDPKNIASCSQIIAIAKNLERIGDLIQNIAEMIFFIKNGRTIPKTLSNSEFNKYRSEKKYTTSISKIYSKSKKMVKKK
;
A
#
# COMPACT_ATOMS: atom_id res chain seq x y z
N MET A 1 -11.76 -30.54 -28.80
CA MET A 1 -10.80 -29.54 -28.26
C MET A 1 -11.33 -28.14 -27.93
N PRO A 2 -12.54 -27.65 -28.34
CA PRO A 2 -12.96 -26.29 -27.99
C PRO A 2 -13.32 -26.11 -26.50
N HIS A 3 -13.69 -27.19 -25.80
CA HIS A 3 -14.02 -27.14 -24.37
C HIS A 3 -12.82 -26.89 -23.46
N ILE A 4 -11.61 -27.34 -23.83
CA ILE A 4 -10.41 -27.21 -22.99
C ILE A 4 -9.97 -25.74 -22.91
N VAL A 5 -9.93 -25.05 -24.05
CA VAL A 5 -9.59 -23.62 -24.13
C VAL A 5 -10.62 -22.78 -23.39
N LYS A 6 -11.92 -23.03 -23.63
CA LYS A 6 -13.00 -22.31 -22.94
C LYS A 6 -12.97 -22.48 -21.42
N SER A 7 -12.70 -23.69 -20.93
CA SER A 7 -12.60 -23.94 -19.49
C SER A 7 -11.36 -23.30 -18.87
N PHE A 8 -10.26 -23.18 -19.62
CA PHE A 8 -9.06 -22.51 -19.16
C PHE A 8 -9.28 -21.00 -19.02
N ASP A 9 -9.91 -20.37 -20.01
CA ASP A 9 -10.27 -18.95 -19.94
C ASP A 9 -11.21 -18.67 -18.76
N GLN A 10 -12.15 -19.59 -18.48
CA GLN A 10 -13.02 -19.52 -17.30
C GLN A 10 -12.24 -19.58 -15.98
N ASP A 11 -11.26 -20.48 -15.87
CA ASP A 11 -10.43 -20.60 -14.66
C ASP A 11 -9.62 -19.29 -14.45
N LEU A 12 -9.09 -18.69 -15.52
CA LEU A 12 -8.38 -17.41 -15.46
C LEU A 12 -9.28 -16.25 -15.07
N ASP A 13 -10.50 -16.20 -15.61
CA ASP A 13 -11.47 -15.16 -15.28
C ASP A 13 -11.97 -15.29 -13.84
N GLU A 14 -12.10 -16.51 -13.30
CA GLU A 14 -12.39 -16.72 -11.89
C GLU A 14 -11.28 -16.12 -11.00
N ILE A 15 -10.00 -16.39 -11.30
CA ILE A 15 -8.88 -15.81 -10.56
C ILE A 15 -8.93 -14.27 -10.60
N LYS A 16 -9.15 -13.67 -11.77
CA LYS A 16 -9.28 -12.20 -11.90
C LYS A 16 -10.44 -11.64 -11.08
N ASN A 17 -11.58 -12.33 -11.07
CA ASN A 17 -12.74 -11.91 -10.29
C ASN A 17 -12.46 -11.92 -8.79
N VAL A 18 -11.78 -12.95 -8.28
CA VAL A 18 -11.39 -13.03 -6.87
C VAL A 18 -10.37 -11.93 -6.52
N ILE A 19 -9.41 -11.64 -7.40
CA ILE A 19 -8.47 -10.51 -7.22
C ILE A 19 -9.21 -9.18 -7.12
N ASN A 20 -10.17 -8.93 -8.02
CA ASN A 20 -10.95 -7.70 -8.02
C ASN A 20 -11.85 -7.60 -6.78
N GLU A 21 -12.45 -8.70 -6.33
CA GLU A 21 -13.16 -8.73 -5.05
C GLU A 21 -12.22 -8.36 -3.90
N MET A 22 -11.04 -8.97 -3.83
CA MET A 22 -10.08 -8.73 -2.75
C MET A 22 -9.62 -7.26 -2.73
N ALA A 23 -9.29 -6.70 -3.89
CA ALA A 23 -8.94 -5.30 -4.04
C ALA A 23 -10.07 -4.34 -3.63
N GLY A 24 -11.32 -4.63 -3.99
CA GLY A 24 -12.47 -3.83 -3.58
C GLY A 24 -12.71 -3.84 -2.06
N ASN A 25 -12.51 -4.99 -1.40
CA ASN A 25 -12.58 -5.09 0.05
C ASN A 25 -11.47 -4.24 0.71
N VAL A 26 -10.23 -4.33 0.21
CA VAL A 26 -9.10 -3.55 0.71
C VAL A 26 -9.29 -2.04 0.49
N GLU A 27 -9.74 -1.60 -0.70
CA GLU A 27 -10.02 -0.18 -0.97
C GLU A 27 -11.08 0.37 0.01
N THR A 28 -12.14 -0.40 0.24
CA THR A 28 -13.20 -0.05 1.19
C THR A 28 -12.67 0.05 2.62
N GLN A 29 -11.88 -0.92 3.07
CA GLN A 29 -11.27 -0.90 4.40
C GLN A 29 -10.32 0.29 4.57
N LEU A 30 -9.55 0.64 3.53
CA LEU A 30 -8.63 1.78 3.58
C LEU A 30 -9.41 3.10 3.72
N ILE A 31 -10.53 3.26 3.03
CA ILE A 31 -11.43 4.42 3.20
C ILE A 31 -11.95 4.49 4.65
N TYR A 32 -12.45 3.38 5.18
CA TYR A 32 -12.98 3.34 6.55
C TYR A 32 -11.90 3.54 7.61
N ALA A 33 -10.67 3.09 7.37
CA ALA A 33 -9.57 3.30 8.29
C ALA A 33 -9.28 4.80 8.45
N LEU A 34 -9.30 5.56 7.36
CA LEU A 34 -9.14 7.02 7.41
C LEU A 34 -10.33 7.71 8.07
N GLN A 35 -11.56 7.31 7.73
CA GLN A 35 -12.75 7.82 8.39
C GLN A 35 -12.69 7.59 9.90
N SER A 36 -12.23 6.42 10.35
CA SER A 36 -12.08 6.13 11.79
C SER A 36 -11.05 7.05 12.49
N ILE A 37 -10.04 7.53 11.77
CA ILE A 37 -9.06 8.49 12.29
C ILE A 37 -9.68 9.87 12.43
N ASP A 38 -10.39 10.32 11.39
CA ASP A 38 -10.97 11.66 11.31
C ASP A 38 -12.13 11.81 12.32
N GLU A 39 -13.00 10.80 12.41
CA GLU A 39 -14.19 10.80 13.27
C GLU A 39 -13.92 10.29 14.69
N ARG A 40 -12.72 9.73 14.95
CA ARG A 40 -12.39 9.01 16.20
C ARG A 40 -13.34 7.85 16.50
N ASP A 41 -13.86 7.22 15.44
CA ASP A 41 -14.78 6.10 15.54
C ASP A 41 -14.04 4.78 15.82
N SER A 42 -13.96 4.44 17.10
CA SER A 42 -13.36 3.18 17.58
C SER A 42 -14.14 1.93 17.18
N ASP A 43 -15.45 2.04 16.92
CA ASP A 43 -16.29 0.92 16.51
C ASP A 43 -16.12 0.64 15.01
N LEU A 44 -15.97 1.68 14.18
CA LEU A 44 -15.54 1.53 12.79
C LEU A 44 -14.16 0.87 12.72
N ALA A 45 -13.20 1.32 13.55
CA ALA A 45 -11.88 0.71 13.64
C ALA A 45 -11.95 -0.79 13.98
N ARG A 46 -12.79 -1.19 14.94
CA ARG A 46 -13.00 -2.61 15.29
C ARG A 46 -13.56 -3.41 14.11
N ARG A 47 -14.59 -2.89 13.44
CA ARG A 47 -15.19 -3.55 12.28
C ARG A 47 -14.20 -3.79 11.13
N ILE A 48 -13.20 -2.93 10.95
CA ILE A 48 -12.14 -3.13 9.94
C ILE A 48 -11.30 -4.34 10.33
N VAL A 49 -10.85 -4.42 11.59
CA VAL A 49 -10.06 -5.55 12.10
C VAL A 49 -10.83 -6.87 11.94
N ASP A 50 -12.13 -6.89 12.22
CA ASP A 50 -12.95 -8.11 12.12
C ASP A 50 -13.17 -8.56 10.66
N ARG A 51 -13.17 -7.62 9.71
CA ARG A 51 -13.38 -7.89 8.27
C ARG A 51 -12.12 -8.35 7.55
N ASP A 52 -10.95 -8.24 8.16
CA ASP A 52 -9.66 -8.65 7.60
C ASP A 52 -9.62 -10.14 7.23
N VAL A 53 -10.24 -11.00 8.04
CA VAL A 53 -10.36 -12.45 7.79
C VAL A 53 -10.96 -12.77 6.42
N LYS A 54 -11.82 -11.90 5.89
CA LYS A 54 -12.38 -12.07 4.54
C LYS A 54 -11.29 -11.94 3.47
N ILE A 55 -10.35 -11.01 3.62
CA ILE A 55 -9.23 -10.82 2.68
C ILE A 55 -8.33 -12.05 2.70
N ASP A 56 -8.01 -12.58 3.88
CA ASP A 56 -7.24 -13.83 4.05
C ASP A 56 -7.91 -14.98 3.31
N SER A 57 -9.22 -15.16 3.48
CA SER A 57 -9.96 -16.23 2.80
C SER A 57 -9.98 -16.11 1.28
N LEU A 58 -9.98 -14.88 0.75
CA LEU A 58 -9.92 -14.62 -0.70
C LEU A 58 -8.51 -14.91 -1.24
N TYR A 59 -7.47 -14.61 -0.45
CA TYR A 59 -6.09 -14.94 -0.79
C TYR A 59 -5.88 -16.47 -0.85
N GLU A 60 -6.36 -17.21 0.15
CA GLU A 60 -6.32 -18.68 0.15
C GLU A 60 -7.06 -19.26 -1.06
N ARG A 61 -8.23 -18.71 -1.40
CA ARG A 61 -8.98 -19.11 -2.60
C ARG A 61 -8.19 -18.91 -3.89
N ILE A 62 -7.43 -17.82 -4.03
CA ILE A 62 -6.57 -17.60 -5.21
C ILE A 62 -5.47 -18.65 -5.32
N LEU A 63 -4.88 -19.06 -4.18
CA LEU A 63 -3.88 -20.12 -4.15
C LEU A 63 -4.47 -21.45 -4.61
N ASP A 64 -5.65 -21.82 -4.09
CA ASP A 64 -6.35 -23.05 -4.47
C ASP A 64 -6.70 -23.08 -5.97
N LEU A 65 -7.24 -21.97 -6.50
CA LEU A 65 -7.55 -21.85 -7.93
C LEU A 65 -6.29 -21.98 -8.79
N SER A 66 -5.19 -21.37 -8.37
CA SER A 66 -3.91 -21.47 -9.08
C SER A 66 -3.34 -22.89 -9.07
N ILE A 67 -3.39 -23.58 -7.93
CA ILE A 67 -2.94 -24.97 -7.81
C ILE A 67 -3.78 -25.87 -8.72
N ARG A 68 -5.11 -25.69 -8.71
CA ARG A 68 -6.03 -26.43 -9.58
C ARG A 68 -5.71 -26.19 -11.05
N LEU A 69 -5.47 -24.93 -11.44
CA LEU A 69 -5.12 -24.57 -12.81
C LEU A 69 -3.78 -25.21 -13.23
N PHE A 70 -2.75 -25.19 -12.37
CA PHE A 70 -1.48 -25.85 -12.65
C PHE A 70 -1.63 -27.37 -12.81
N ALA A 71 -2.39 -28.01 -11.93
CA ALA A 71 -2.59 -29.45 -11.95
C ALA A 71 -3.40 -29.93 -13.18
N LEU A 72 -4.42 -29.17 -13.58
CA LEU A 72 -5.35 -29.59 -14.62
C LEU A 72 -4.95 -29.13 -16.04
N ARG A 73 -4.21 -28.03 -16.17
CA ARG A 73 -4.08 -27.32 -17.45
C ARG A 73 -2.65 -27.09 -17.93
N GLN A 74 -1.64 -27.21 -17.05
CA GLN A 74 -0.22 -27.00 -17.39
C GLN A 74 0.01 -25.72 -18.24
N PRO A 75 -0.31 -24.52 -17.71
CA PRO A 75 -0.21 -23.28 -18.46
C PRO A 75 1.21 -23.04 -18.96
N MET A 76 1.35 -22.45 -20.15
CA MET A 76 2.65 -22.24 -20.79
C MET A 76 2.97 -20.77 -20.97
N ALA A 77 4.27 -20.45 -20.95
CA ALA A 77 4.83 -19.13 -21.27
C ALA A 77 4.09 -17.94 -20.60
N ASN A 78 3.24 -17.23 -21.34
CA ASN A 78 2.53 -16.04 -20.88
C ASN A 78 1.49 -16.38 -19.80
N ASP A 79 0.81 -17.51 -19.94
CA ASP A 79 -0.23 -17.94 -19.00
C ASP A 79 0.38 -18.31 -17.64
N LEU A 80 1.50 -19.04 -17.66
CA LEU A 80 2.24 -19.36 -16.45
C LEU A 80 2.70 -18.08 -15.75
N ARG A 81 3.19 -17.11 -16.52
CA ARG A 81 3.62 -15.82 -15.98
C ARG A 81 2.44 -15.05 -15.38
N PHE A 82 1.29 -15.06 -16.04
CA PHE A 82 0.08 -14.42 -15.53
C PHE A 82 -0.32 -15.00 -14.17
N VAL A 83 -0.42 -16.32 -14.05
CA VAL A 83 -0.86 -16.97 -12.80
C VAL A 83 0.16 -16.75 -11.66
N ILE A 84 1.47 -16.90 -11.94
CA ILE A 84 2.51 -16.64 -10.93
C ILE A 84 2.51 -15.18 -10.47
N SER A 85 2.43 -14.23 -11.40
CA SER A 85 2.35 -12.81 -11.07
C SER A 85 1.09 -12.48 -10.29
N THR A 86 -0.03 -13.10 -10.64
CA THR A 86 -1.31 -12.89 -9.96
C THR A 86 -1.26 -13.39 -8.51
N ASN A 87 -0.60 -14.52 -8.23
CA ASN A 87 -0.38 -14.97 -6.85
C ASN A 87 0.47 -14.00 -6.03
N LYS A 88 1.48 -13.38 -6.65
CA LYS A 88 2.29 -12.34 -5.99
C LYS A 88 1.48 -11.08 -5.72
N ILE A 89 0.69 -10.64 -6.69
CA ILE A 89 -0.23 -9.50 -6.54
C ILE A 89 -1.23 -9.77 -5.43
N ALA A 90 -1.81 -10.98 -5.36
CA ALA A 90 -2.71 -11.38 -4.30
C ALA A 90 -2.06 -11.26 -2.91
N ALA A 91 -0.83 -11.77 -2.76
CA ALA A 91 -0.09 -11.66 -1.51
C ALA A 91 0.20 -10.19 -1.13
N ASP A 92 0.51 -9.33 -2.11
CA ASP A 92 0.71 -7.90 -1.85
C ASP A 92 -0.60 -7.20 -1.46
N ILE A 93 -1.75 -7.56 -2.06
CA ILE A 93 -3.08 -7.03 -1.69
C ILE A 93 -3.46 -7.46 -0.27
N GLU A 94 -3.23 -8.71 0.12
CA GLU A 94 -3.46 -9.20 1.49
C GLU A 94 -2.65 -8.38 2.49
N ARG A 95 -1.35 -8.18 2.24
CA ARG A 95 -0.48 -7.33 3.07
C ARG A 95 -0.95 -5.88 3.15
N ILE A 96 -1.59 -5.34 2.12
CA ILE A 96 -2.20 -4.00 2.16
C ILE A 96 -3.39 -3.99 3.12
N GLY A 97 -4.23 -5.03 3.09
CA GLY A 97 -5.28 -5.26 4.10
C GLY A 97 -4.70 -5.26 5.51
N ASP A 98 -3.60 -5.97 5.68
CA ASP A 98 -2.89 -6.10 6.94
C ASP A 98 -2.30 -4.76 7.46
N GLN A 99 -1.72 -3.94 6.57
CA GLN A 99 -1.33 -2.56 6.91
C GLN A 99 -2.55 -1.70 7.26
N THR A 100 -3.67 -1.89 6.57
CA THR A 100 -4.92 -1.16 6.80
C THR A 100 -5.52 -1.49 8.16
N LYS A 101 -5.49 -2.76 8.56
CA LYS A 101 -5.82 -3.22 9.91
C LYS A 101 -4.94 -2.58 10.97
N ASN A 102 -3.64 -2.41 10.71
CA ASN A 102 -2.74 -1.72 11.64
C ASN A 102 -3.05 -0.23 11.77
N ILE A 103 -3.46 0.43 10.67
CA ILE A 103 -3.96 1.81 10.71
C ILE A 103 -5.22 1.91 11.58
N ALA A 104 -6.18 0.99 11.42
CA ALA A 104 -7.38 0.95 12.25
C ALA A 104 -7.08 0.69 13.74
N LYS A 105 -6.13 -0.18 14.06
CA LYS A 105 -5.68 -0.38 15.45
C LYS A 105 -5.08 0.91 16.04
N ALA A 106 -4.28 1.63 15.25
CA ALA A 106 -3.69 2.90 15.65
C ALA A 106 -4.73 4.01 15.84
N SER A 107 -5.77 4.05 14.99
CA SER A 107 -6.86 5.02 15.11
C SER A 107 -7.65 4.86 16.40
N ARG A 108 -7.86 3.62 16.86
CA ARG A 108 -8.49 3.34 18.16
C ARG A 108 -7.71 3.93 19.33
N TRP A 109 -6.39 3.72 19.38
CA TRP A 109 -5.56 4.34 20.42
C TRP A 109 -5.56 5.86 20.33
N LEU A 110 -5.60 6.39 19.11
CA LEU A 110 -5.68 7.83 18.90
C LEU A 110 -7.00 8.39 19.47
N ALA A 111 -8.13 7.69 19.31
CA ALA A 111 -9.44 8.09 19.85
C ALA A 111 -9.49 8.22 21.39
N GLU A 112 -8.63 7.50 22.11
CA GLU A 112 -8.51 7.60 23.57
C GLU A 112 -7.73 8.85 24.04
N ILE A 113 -7.04 9.54 23.12
CA ILE A 113 -6.19 10.69 23.43
C ILE A 113 -6.91 11.99 23.07
N PRO A 114 -6.90 13.02 23.96
CA PRO A 114 -7.47 14.32 23.67
C PRO A 114 -6.93 14.92 22.37
N THR A 115 -7.81 15.48 21.55
CA THR A 115 -7.45 16.11 20.28
C THR A 115 -6.59 17.35 20.56
N SER A 116 -5.30 17.32 20.25
CA SER A 116 -4.58 18.57 20.08
C SER A 116 -5.04 19.19 18.75
N LYS A 117 -5.63 20.39 18.80
CA LYS A 117 -6.26 21.08 17.67
C LYS A 117 -5.33 21.37 16.47
N ASN A 118 -4.03 21.09 16.60
CA ASN A 118 -3.00 21.43 15.62
C ASN A 118 -2.54 20.24 14.76
N VAL A 119 -3.21 19.09 14.87
CA VAL A 119 -2.65 17.81 14.45
C VAL A 119 -2.95 17.51 12.98
N LEU A 120 -2.02 17.96 12.13
CA LEU A 120 -1.40 17.19 11.04
C LEU A 120 -2.32 16.38 10.11
N SER A 121 -2.45 16.83 8.87
CA SER A 121 -3.29 16.16 7.87
C SER A 121 -2.64 14.89 7.33
N ILE A 122 -2.95 13.74 7.97
CA ILE A 122 -2.75 12.39 7.39
C ILE A 122 -3.47 12.27 6.04
N SER A 123 -4.56 13.04 5.86
CA SER A 123 -5.44 12.99 4.69
C SER A 123 -4.71 13.14 3.37
N ASN A 124 -3.68 13.99 3.28
CA ASN A 124 -2.91 14.18 2.04
C ASN A 124 -2.14 12.92 1.63
N LEU A 125 -1.36 12.34 2.56
CA LEU A 125 -0.61 11.10 2.29
C LEU A 125 -1.57 9.95 2.00
N ALA A 126 -2.65 9.86 2.75
CA ALA A 126 -3.63 8.81 2.59
C ALA A 126 -4.34 8.87 1.23
N LYS A 127 -4.69 10.07 0.76
CA LYS A 127 -5.28 10.28 -0.57
C LYS A 127 -4.31 9.85 -1.69
N LEU A 128 -3.01 10.18 -1.57
CA LEU A 128 -2.00 9.73 -2.52
C LEU A 128 -1.93 8.20 -2.60
N VAL A 129 -1.97 7.52 -1.45
CA VAL A 129 -1.95 6.05 -1.38
C VAL A 129 -3.22 5.45 -1.98
N GLN A 130 -4.40 5.96 -1.63
CA GLN A 130 -5.68 5.50 -2.19
C GLN A 130 -5.75 5.67 -3.71
N ASP A 131 -5.34 6.83 -4.22
CA ASP A 131 -5.33 7.09 -5.66
C ASP A 131 -4.32 6.19 -6.39
N SER A 132 -3.15 5.95 -5.81
CA SER A 132 -2.16 5.01 -6.35
C SER A 132 -2.66 3.57 -6.36
N PHE A 133 -3.36 3.13 -5.30
CA PHE A 133 -3.97 1.80 -5.25
C PHE A 133 -5.04 1.64 -6.34
N ARG A 134 -5.94 2.61 -6.48
CA ARG A 134 -6.95 2.60 -7.54
C ARG A 134 -6.33 2.57 -8.94
N LYS A 135 -5.31 3.41 -9.17
CA LYS A 135 -4.57 3.44 -10.45
C LYS A 135 -3.92 2.09 -10.76
N VAL A 136 -3.31 1.41 -9.77
CA VAL A 136 -2.62 0.14 -10.02
C VAL A 136 -3.60 -0.98 -10.33
N MET A 137 -4.77 -1.01 -9.66
CA MET A 137 -5.81 -1.98 -9.96
C MET A 137 -6.46 -1.73 -11.33
N ASN A 138 -6.61 -0.47 -11.75
CA ASN A 138 -7.03 -0.16 -13.12
C ASN A 138 -6.00 -0.64 -14.14
N ALA A 139 -4.70 -0.42 -13.89
CA ALA A 139 -3.63 -0.92 -14.77
C ALA A 139 -3.60 -2.46 -14.85
N TYR A 140 -3.91 -3.16 -13.74
CA TYR A 140 -4.07 -4.61 -13.73
C TYR A 140 -5.22 -5.05 -14.64
N ASN A 141 -6.41 -4.47 -14.47
CA ASN A 141 -7.61 -4.84 -15.23
C ASN A 141 -7.47 -4.54 -16.74
N GLU A 142 -6.77 -3.48 -17.10
CA GLU A 142 -6.52 -3.10 -18.49
C GLU A 142 -5.31 -3.82 -19.11
N ASN A 143 -4.54 -4.60 -18.33
CA ASN A 143 -3.27 -5.19 -18.73
C ASN A 143 -2.28 -4.15 -19.32
N ASP A 144 -2.24 -2.96 -18.73
CA ASP A 144 -1.44 -1.83 -19.23
C ASP A 144 -0.09 -1.71 -18.50
N SER A 145 0.94 -2.30 -19.11
CA SER A 145 2.32 -2.21 -18.63
C SER A 145 2.86 -0.78 -18.55
N SER A 146 2.42 0.12 -19.43
CA SER A 146 2.91 1.50 -19.47
C SER A 146 2.35 2.30 -18.30
N LYS A 147 1.06 2.13 -17.99
CA LYS A 147 0.45 2.68 -16.76
C LYS A 147 1.12 2.13 -15.51
N ALA A 148 1.38 0.81 -15.47
CA ALA A 148 2.08 0.19 -14.35
C ALA A 148 3.50 0.78 -14.14
N LYS A 149 4.29 0.94 -15.21
CA LYS A 149 5.62 1.58 -15.13
C LYS A 149 5.55 3.02 -14.60
N LYS A 150 4.53 3.79 -15.01
CA LYS A 150 4.32 5.16 -14.51
C LYS A 150 4.02 5.16 -13.01
N ILE A 151 3.11 4.30 -12.55
CA ILE A 151 2.76 4.18 -11.12
C ILE A 151 3.97 3.78 -10.28
N TRP A 152 4.78 2.84 -10.77
CA TRP A 152 6.03 2.42 -10.11
C TRP A 152 7.00 3.58 -9.88
N LEU A 153 7.08 4.54 -10.83
CA LEU A 153 7.91 5.74 -10.68
C LEU A 153 7.28 6.80 -9.76
N GLU A 154 5.94 6.86 -9.72
CA GLU A 154 5.18 7.81 -8.87
C GLU A 154 5.25 7.48 -7.37
N ASP A 155 5.66 6.26 -6.97
CA ASP A 155 5.85 5.85 -5.56
C ASP A 155 6.75 6.81 -4.76
N VAL A 156 7.64 7.52 -5.45
CA VAL A 156 8.49 8.55 -4.84
C VAL A 156 7.69 9.67 -4.16
N GLU A 157 6.48 9.96 -4.64
CA GLU A 157 5.61 10.98 -4.05
C GLU A 157 5.00 10.51 -2.72
N ILE A 158 4.73 9.21 -2.56
CA ILE A 158 4.28 8.62 -1.30
C ILE A 158 5.41 8.71 -0.27
N ASN A 159 6.63 8.34 -0.65
CA ASN A 159 7.82 8.45 0.21
C ASN A 159 8.07 9.89 0.66
N LYS A 160 7.96 10.87 -0.26
CA LYS A 160 8.07 12.30 0.08
C LYS A 160 6.96 12.75 1.04
N GLY A 161 5.72 12.33 0.80
CA GLY A 161 4.58 12.64 1.66
C GLY A 161 4.77 12.10 3.08
N TYR A 162 5.27 10.88 3.21
CA TYR A 162 5.67 10.30 4.50
C TYR A 162 6.78 11.13 5.16
N ASP A 163 7.84 11.48 4.43
CA ASP A 163 8.97 12.26 4.96
C ASP A 163 8.53 13.63 5.50
N ILE A 164 7.60 14.30 4.81
CA ILE A 164 6.99 15.56 5.24
C ILE A 164 6.21 15.36 6.55
N LEU A 165 5.25 14.44 6.55
CA LEU A 165 4.40 14.16 7.71
C LEU A 165 5.23 13.76 8.93
N PHE A 166 6.28 12.95 8.74
CA PHE A 166 7.19 12.54 9.79
C PHE A 166 7.91 13.75 10.43
N ARG A 167 8.44 14.68 9.62
CA ARG A 167 9.14 15.88 10.12
C ARG A 167 8.22 16.85 10.83
N GLU A 168 7.03 17.07 10.28
CA GLU A 168 6.02 17.91 10.92
C GLU A 168 5.66 17.32 12.28
N THR A 169 5.36 16.01 12.33
CA THR A 169 5.02 15.29 13.56
C THR A 169 6.11 15.40 14.64
N LEU A 170 7.39 15.27 14.26
CA LEU A 170 8.50 15.46 15.19
C LEU A 170 8.59 16.90 15.72
N THR A 171 8.28 17.90 14.90
CA THR A 171 8.27 19.30 15.34
C THR A 171 7.21 19.51 16.43
N TYR A 172 6.02 18.93 16.28
CA TYR A 172 4.97 19.01 17.30
C TYR A 172 5.33 18.30 18.61
N MET A 173 6.06 17.18 18.54
CA MET A 173 6.60 16.52 19.75
C MET A 173 7.61 17.41 20.50
N LEU A 174 8.40 18.19 19.76
CA LEU A 174 9.40 19.10 20.34
C LEU A 174 8.79 20.36 20.95
N GLU A 175 7.66 20.83 20.41
CA GLU A 175 6.94 22.00 20.92
C GLU A 175 6.26 21.73 22.27
N ASP A 176 5.59 20.59 22.40
CA ASP A 176 4.95 20.15 23.65
C ASP A 176 5.07 18.62 23.85
N PRO A 177 5.81 18.17 24.89
CA PRO A 177 5.92 16.76 25.24
C PRO A 177 4.59 16.04 25.49
N LYS A 178 3.51 16.76 25.81
CA LYS A 178 2.16 16.16 25.95
C LYS A 178 1.66 15.54 24.64
N ASN A 179 2.18 15.97 23.49
CA ASN A 179 1.81 15.42 22.18
C ASN A 179 2.51 14.10 21.84
N ILE A 180 3.49 13.63 22.63
CA ILE A 180 4.28 12.45 22.27
C ILE A 180 3.40 11.24 21.96
N ALA A 181 2.39 10.95 22.79
CA ALA A 181 1.53 9.79 22.61
C ALA A 181 0.73 9.85 21.28
N SER A 182 0.08 10.98 20.98
CA SER A 182 -0.70 11.15 19.74
C SER A 182 0.21 11.17 18.50
N CYS A 183 1.31 11.91 18.56
CA CYS A 183 2.30 11.97 17.49
C CYS A 183 2.93 10.61 17.19
N SER A 184 3.15 9.76 18.20
CA SER A 184 3.64 8.38 18.00
C SER A 184 2.64 7.55 17.18
N GLN A 185 1.34 7.67 17.45
CA GLN A 185 0.32 6.97 16.66
C GLN A 185 0.23 7.48 15.22
N ILE A 186 0.41 8.78 15.02
CA ILE A 186 0.43 9.38 13.67
C ILE A 186 1.63 8.89 12.87
N ILE A 187 2.81 8.82 13.47
CA ILE A 187 4.00 8.24 12.81
C ILE A 187 3.74 6.77 12.45
N ALA A 188 3.09 6.00 13.34
CA ALA A 188 2.72 4.62 13.04
C ALA A 188 1.77 4.53 11.85
N ILE A 189 0.73 5.37 11.80
CA ILE A 189 -0.21 5.44 10.66
C ILE A 189 0.52 5.82 9.38
N ALA A 190 1.34 6.87 9.42
CA ALA A 190 2.13 7.34 8.27
C ALA A 190 3.03 6.23 7.73
N LYS A 191 3.69 5.46 8.60
CA LYS A 191 4.56 4.37 8.18
C LYS A 191 3.79 3.21 7.55
N ASN A 192 2.61 2.89 8.05
CA ASN A 192 1.75 1.89 7.41
C ASN A 192 1.29 2.37 6.01
N LEU A 193 0.96 3.65 5.84
CA LEU A 193 0.64 4.23 4.53
C LEU A 193 1.81 4.15 3.53
N GLU A 194 3.03 4.44 3.98
CA GLU A 194 4.23 4.28 3.13
C GLU A 194 4.48 2.81 2.74
N ARG A 195 4.28 1.87 3.65
CA ARG A 195 4.37 0.43 3.35
C ARG A 195 3.33 0.00 2.32
N ILE A 196 2.11 0.56 2.36
CA ILE A 196 1.11 0.33 1.32
C ILE A 196 1.61 0.86 -0.03
N GLY A 197 2.26 2.03 -0.06
CA GLY A 197 2.92 2.56 -1.27
C GLY A 197 3.93 1.58 -1.87
N ASP A 198 4.84 1.04 -1.06
CA ASP A 198 5.80 0.03 -1.51
C ASP A 198 5.12 -1.24 -2.06
N LEU A 199 4.03 -1.69 -1.43
CA LEU A 199 3.24 -2.85 -1.91
C LEU A 199 2.55 -2.53 -3.25
N ILE A 200 2.00 -1.32 -3.42
CA ILE A 200 1.45 -0.85 -4.71
C ILE A 200 2.54 -0.85 -5.79
N GLN A 201 3.75 -0.43 -5.44
CA GLN A 201 4.89 -0.47 -6.34
C GLN A 201 5.22 -1.91 -6.77
N ASN A 202 5.20 -2.88 -5.85
CA ASN A 202 5.39 -4.31 -6.17
C ASN A 202 4.31 -4.83 -7.12
N ILE A 203 3.04 -4.48 -6.88
CA ILE A 203 1.92 -4.84 -7.77
C ILE A 203 2.16 -4.28 -9.17
N ALA A 204 2.53 -3.00 -9.27
CA ALA A 204 2.86 -2.36 -10.55
C ALA A 204 4.01 -3.07 -11.29
N GLU A 205 5.03 -3.51 -10.56
CA GLU A 205 6.13 -4.28 -11.13
C GLU A 205 5.67 -5.64 -11.67
N MET A 206 4.76 -6.32 -10.97
CA MET A 206 4.22 -7.61 -11.41
C MET A 206 3.33 -7.44 -12.65
N ILE A 207 2.50 -6.39 -12.73
CA ILE A 207 1.70 -6.08 -13.92
C ILE A 207 2.61 -5.86 -15.14
N PHE A 208 3.67 -5.08 -14.99
CA PHE A 208 4.67 -4.89 -16.04
C PHE A 208 5.33 -6.22 -16.44
N PHE A 209 5.69 -7.03 -15.44
CA PHE A 209 6.35 -8.32 -15.67
C PHE A 209 5.48 -9.29 -16.49
N ILE A 210 4.15 -9.34 -16.25
CA ILE A 210 3.22 -10.20 -17.03
C ILE A 210 3.44 -10.01 -18.53
N LYS A 211 3.43 -8.77 -19.02
CA LYS A 211 3.56 -8.46 -20.44
C LYS A 211 5.00 -8.51 -20.95
N ASN A 212 5.95 -7.97 -20.19
CA ASN A 212 7.31 -7.71 -20.67
C ASN A 212 8.30 -8.85 -20.36
N GLY A 213 8.02 -9.70 -19.38
CA GLY A 213 8.89 -10.81 -18.96
C GLY A 213 10.19 -10.37 -18.29
N ARG A 214 10.33 -9.08 -17.99
CA ARG A 214 11.44 -8.45 -17.29
C ARG A 214 10.88 -7.45 -16.29
N THR A 215 11.60 -7.26 -15.19
CA THR A 215 11.20 -6.30 -14.16
C THR A 215 11.52 -4.87 -14.56
N ILE A 216 10.77 -3.90 -14.04
CA ILE A 216 10.95 -2.47 -14.36
C ILE A 216 12.40 -2.02 -14.14
N PRO A 217 13.06 -2.30 -12.99
CA PRO A 217 14.46 -1.90 -12.77
C PRO A 217 15.44 -2.36 -13.86
N LYS A 218 15.23 -3.54 -14.45
CA LYS A 218 16.08 -4.07 -15.52
C LYS A 218 15.86 -3.41 -16.88
N THR A 219 14.81 -2.60 -17.01
CA THR A 219 14.45 -1.89 -18.26
C THR A 219 14.80 -0.41 -18.25
N LEU A 220 15.18 0.15 -17.10
CA LEU A 220 15.57 1.54 -16.98
C LEU A 220 17.02 1.74 -17.42
N SER A 221 17.31 2.89 -18.03
CA SER A 221 18.69 3.31 -18.25
C SER A 221 19.39 3.60 -16.92
N ASN A 222 20.73 3.56 -16.91
CA ASN A 222 21.51 3.89 -15.71
C ASN A 222 21.19 5.30 -15.16
N SER A 223 20.95 6.27 -16.05
CA SER A 223 20.59 7.64 -15.67
C SER A 223 19.23 7.69 -14.96
N GLU A 224 18.21 7.05 -15.54
CA GLU A 224 16.86 6.99 -14.96
C GLU A 224 16.85 6.26 -13.62
N PHE A 225 17.55 5.12 -13.54
CA PHE A 225 17.62 4.35 -12.31
C PHE A 225 18.33 5.11 -11.18
N ASN A 226 19.42 5.82 -11.49
CA ASN A 226 20.12 6.66 -10.54
C ASN A 226 19.25 7.85 -10.09
N LYS A 227 18.52 8.49 -11.01
CA LYS A 227 17.58 9.55 -10.67
C LYS A 227 16.50 9.04 -9.72
N TYR A 228 15.82 7.96 -10.07
CA TYR A 228 14.82 7.32 -9.20
C TYR A 228 15.38 7.00 -7.81
N ARG A 229 16.56 6.36 -7.73
CA ARG A 229 17.22 6.05 -6.44
C ARG A 229 17.53 7.30 -5.62
N SER A 230 17.90 8.40 -6.28
CA SER A 230 18.21 9.65 -5.58
C SER A 230 16.96 10.29 -4.98
N GLU A 231 15.83 10.21 -5.67
CA GLU A 231 14.56 10.80 -5.24
C GLU A 231 13.86 9.93 -4.17
N LYS A 232 14.02 8.59 -4.22
CA LYS A 232 13.47 7.67 -3.21
C LYS A 232 14.27 7.64 -1.89
N LYS A 233 15.47 8.22 -1.83
CA LYS A 233 16.24 8.26 -0.58
C LYS A 233 15.54 9.16 0.46
N TYR A 234 15.34 8.60 1.64
CA TYR A 234 15.00 9.34 2.86
C TYR A 234 15.96 10.52 3.05
N THR A 235 15.42 11.74 2.98
CA THR A 235 16.24 12.96 3.11
C THR A 235 16.25 13.51 4.54
N THR A 236 15.47 12.89 5.44
CA THR A 236 15.29 13.38 6.80
C THR A 236 16.54 13.14 7.65
N SER A 237 17.35 14.20 7.78
CA SER A 237 18.53 14.21 8.64
C SER A 237 18.13 14.39 10.10
N ILE A 238 18.09 13.27 10.84
CA ILE A 238 17.82 13.25 12.29
C ILE A 238 18.79 14.17 13.05
N SER A 239 20.05 14.29 12.61
CA SER A 239 21.04 15.18 13.22
C SER A 239 20.67 16.67 13.12
N LYS A 240 20.06 17.11 12.00
CA LYS A 240 19.54 18.48 11.88
C LYS A 240 18.39 18.73 12.85
N ILE A 241 17.48 17.77 13.00
CA ILE A 241 16.34 17.85 13.93
C ILE A 241 16.84 17.94 15.38
N TYR A 242 17.79 17.07 15.76
CA TYR A 242 18.43 17.09 17.09
C TYR A 242 19.14 18.42 17.39
N SER A 243 19.79 19.03 16.40
CA SER A 243 20.45 20.33 16.60
C SER A 243 19.44 21.45 16.90
N LYS A 244 18.23 21.35 16.33
CA LYS A 244 17.14 22.32 16.53
C LYS A 244 16.50 22.16 17.91
N SER A 245 16.31 20.91 18.38
CA SER A 245 15.76 20.65 19.72
C SER A 245 16.67 21.20 20.83
N LYS A 246 17.99 21.04 20.72
CA LYS A 246 18.96 21.65 21.66
C LYS A 246 18.82 23.17 21.78
N LYS A 247 18.50 23.87 20.69
CA LYS A 247 18.32 25.33 20.70
C LYS A 247 17.01 25.77 21.35
N MET A 248 15.96 24.95 21.27
CA MET A 248 14.65 25.24 21.90
C MET A 248 14.69 25.01 23.41
N VAL A 249 15.37 23.95 23.88
CA VAL A 249 15.54 23.68 25.32
C VAL A 249 16.36 24.78 26.02
N LYS A 250 17.34 25.39 25.32
CA LYS A 250 18.12 26.52 25.86
C LYS A 250 17.36 27.85 25.95
N LYS A 251 16.16 27.95 25.40
CA LYS A 251 15.34 29.17 25.36
C LYS A 251 14.17 29.17 26.37
N LYS A 252 13.96 28.07 27.09
CA LYS A 252 13.07 27.98 28.26
C LYS A 252 13.91 28.07 29.52
#